data_AF-A0A9P9CIL1-F1
#
_entry.id   AF-A0A9P9CIL1-F1
#
_cell.length_a   1.000
_cell.length_b   1.000
_cell.length_c   1.000
_cell.angle_alpha   90.00
_cell.angle_beta   90.00
_cell.angle_gamma   90.00
#
_symmetry.space_group_name_H-M   'P 1'
#
loop_
_entity.id
_entity.type
_entity.pdbx_description
1 polymer ?
#
loop_
_entity_poly.entity_id
_entity_poly.type
_entity_poly.pdbx_seq_one_letter_code
_entity_poly.pdbx_strand_id
1 'polypeptide(L)'
;MPPSHEETNWTDGLFLKIVNVIVYFTLLGSNIYAVAGPGPLGGRESYFTPAPYAFGVWGLIHLLLLGTIIYQFTASGKAVVIDGIGWRFPLLGVLNSIYINLWAHEHYIWAWIFALFVSSTVSHMYYSVKKHHHTENWADEVFVHLPFGLYHGWTTVLVLLTAFEAFGVDATTTKAGVFTKIFVFLGLLFLESTSAAYAFGTKEGDIAGSVAITWALFAIFEHQRSSAFIHWSALVFAILSLFWVVKSAYTTFVVRRHGGIILDEERAPLVPENGN
;
A
#
# COMPACT_ATOMS: atom_id res chain seq x y z
N MET A 1 40.79 5.78 4.96
CA MET A 1 40.07 7.01 4.59
C MET A 1 38.59 6.68 4.64
N PRO A 2 37.77 7.44 5.38
CA PRO A 2 36.33 7.35 5.18
C PRO A 2 36.04 7.77 3.72
N PRO A 3 35.05 7.15 3.05
CA PRO A 3 34.70 7.55 1.69
C PRO A 3 34.38 9.04 1.68
N SER A 4 34.97 9.77 0.74
CA SER A 4 34.62 11.16 0.47
C SER A 4 33.10 11.22 0.27
N HIS A 5 32.42 12.08 1.03
CA HIS A 5 31.06 12.47 0.70
C HIS A 5 31.10 13.16 -0.67
N GLU A 6 30.94 12.40 -1.75
CA GLU A 6 30.56 12.99 -3.03
C GLU A 6 29.25 13.73 -2.76
N GLU A 7 29.27 15.05 -2.87
CA GLU A 7 28.08 15.87 -2.76
C GLU A 7 27.12 15.45 -3.87
N THR A 8 26.10 14.67 -3.51
CA THR A 8 25.05 14.25 -4.45
C THR A 8 24.37 15.50 -5.01
N ASN A 9 24.43 15.68 -6.33
CA ASN A 9 23.78 16.78 -7.01
C ASN A 9 22.33 16.43 -7.29
N TRP A 10 21.43 17.41 -7.28
CA TRP A 10 20.01 17.20 -7.60
C TRP A 10 19.81 16.67 -9.04
N THR A 11 20.78 16.88 -9.93
CA THR A 11 20.81 16.34 -11.30
C THR A 11 21.21 14.87 -11.40
N ASP A 12 21.68 14.24 -10.33
CA ASP A 12 22.09 12.83 -10.38
C ASP A 12 20.87 11.94 -10.60
N GLY A 13 20.95 11.05 -11.61
CA GLY A 13 19.82 10.20 -12.01
C GLY A 13 18.65 10.97 -12.64
N LEU A 14 18.87 12.19 -13.16
CA LEU A 14 17.82 13.07 -13.70
C LEU A 14 16.91 12.39 -14.72
N PHE A 15 17.45 11.52 -15.58
CA PHE A 15 16.64 10.79 -16.55
C PHE A 15 15.55 9.96 -15.86
N LEU A 16 15.92 9.16 -14.85
CA LEU A 16 14.95 8.36 -14.10
C LEU A 16 14.00 9.25 -13.29
N LYS A 17 14.46 10.39 -12.73
CA LYS A 17 13.59 11.36 -12.06
C LYS A 17 12.49 11.89 -12.98
N ILE A 18 12.86 12.29 -14.21
CA ILE A 18 11.90 12.76 -15.23
C ILE A 18 10.93 11.65 -15.61
N VAL A 19 11.43 10.43 -15.84
CA VAL A 19 10.58 9.27 -16.14
C VAL A 19 9.59 9.00 -15.00
N ASN A 20 10.04 9.06 -13.73
CA ASN A 20 9.19 8.89 -12.57
C ASN A 20 8.08 9.95 -12.50
N VAL A 21 8.38 11.21 -12.82
CA VAL A 21 7.37 12.29 -12.88
C VAL A 21 6.31 11.97 -13.94
N ILE A 22 6.72 11.60 -15.15
CA ILE A 22 5.80 11.24 -16.25
C ILE A 22 4.94 10.03 -15.85
N VAL A 23 5.58 8.98 -15.33
CA VAL A 23 4.91 7.74 -14.92
C VAL A 23 3.91 7.99 -13.79
N TYR A 24 4.25 8.85 -12.83
CA TYR A 24 3.33 9.24 -11.76
C TYR A 24 2.05 9.85 -12.32
N PHE A 25 2.15 10.81 -13.26
CA PHE A 25 0.96 11.43 -13.85
C PHE A 25 0.15 10.45 -14.70
N THR A 26 0.81 9.52 -15.40
CA THR A 26 0.12 8.42 -16.10
C THR A 26 -0.61 7.49 -15.13
N LEU A 27 0.02 7.12 -14.02
CA LEU A 27 -0.58 6.26 -12.98
C LEU A 27 -1.78 6.94 -12.33
N LEU A 28 -1.65 8.23 -11.99
CA LEU A 28 -2.73 9.07 -11.48
C LEU A 28 -3.90 9.12 -12.47
N GLY A 29 -3.63 9.42 -13.74
CA GLY A 29 -4.64 9.47 -14.79
C GLY A 29 -5.37 8.15 -14.98
N SER A 30 -4.64 7.03 -15.04
CA SER A 30 -5.21 5.69 -15.17
C SER A 30 -6.10 5.31 -13.99
N ASN A 31 -5.71 5.63 -12.76
CA ASN A 31 -6.53 5.32 -11.58
C ASN A 31 -7.74 6.27 -11.46
N ILE A 32 -7.60 7.54 -11.85
CA ILE A 32 -8.76 8.44 -11.97
C ILE A 32 -9.73 7.88 -12.99
N TYR A 33 -9.25 7.42 -14.15
CA TYR A 33 -10.11 6.79 -15.16
C TYR A 33 -10.79 5.53 -14.62
N ALA A 34 -10.11 4.72 -13.83
CA ALA A 34 -10.71 3.52 -13.22
C ALA A 34 -11.86 3.84 -12.24
N VAL A 35 -11.79 5.00 -11.56
CA VAL A 35 -12.79 5.40 -10.55
C VAL A 35 -13.85 6.34 -11.14
N ALA A 36 -13.50 7.25 -12.03
CA ALA A 36 -14.39 8.28 -12.57
C ALA A 36 -14.74 8.08 -14.05
N GLY A 37 -14.21 7.03 -14.68
CA GLY A 37 -14.49 6.69 -16.07
C GLY A 37 -15.90 6.14 -16.27
N PRO A 38 -16.30 5.95 -17.55
CA PRO A 38 -17.59 5.39 -17.88
C PRO A 38 -17.66 3.92 -17.48
N GLY A 39 -18.58 3.56 -16.58
CA GLY A 39 -18.80 2.19 -16.11
C GLY A 39 -19.21 2.13 -14.64
N PRO A 40 -19.64 0.95 -14.13
CA PRO A 40 -19.86 0.76 -12.71
C PRO A 40 -18.55 0.87 -11.92
N LEU A 41 -18.60 1.62 -10.81
CA LEU A 41 -17.51 1.74 -9.84
C LEU A 41 -17.14 0.35 -9.30
N GLY A 42 -15.92 -0.11 -9.59
CA GLY A 42 -15.49 -1.44 -9.13
C GLY A 42 -15.93 -2.60 -10.02
N GLY A 43 -16.26 -2.34 -11.29
CA GLY A 43 -16.30 -3.38 -12.33
C GLY A 43 -17.51 -4.29 -12.21
N ARG A 44 -17.31 -5.59 -12.46
CA ARG A 44 -18.38 -6.59 -12.35
C ARG A 44 -18.74 -6.85 -10.89
N GLU A 45 -20.00 -6.62 -10.55
CA GLU A 45 -20.53 -6.82 -9.21
C GLU A 45 -20.40 -8.28 -8.73
N SER A 46 -19.60 -8.48 -7.68
CA SER A 46 -19.36 -9.76 -7.03
C SER A 46 -19.69 -9.71 -5.53
N TYR A 47 -19.66 -10.87 -4.86
CA TYR A 47 -19.81 -10.95 -3.41
C TYR A 47 -18.57 -10.50 -2.60
N PHE A 48 -17.57 -9.93 -3.28
CA PHE A 48 -16.39 -9.32 -2.68
C PHE A 48 -16.29 -7.82 -2.98
N THR A 49 -17.20 -7.26 -3.78
CA THR A 49 -17.22 -5.84 -4.12
C THR A 49 -17.35 -5.00 -2.83
N PRO A 50 -16.47 -4.00 -2.63
CA PRO A 50 -16.59 -3.07 -1.52
C PRO A 50 -17.52 -1.89 -1.86
N ALA A 51 -17.94 -1.16 -0.84
CA ALA A 51 -18.66 0.10 -1.02
C ALA A 51 -17.78 1.12 -1.77
N PRO A 52 -18.37 2.03 -2.58
CA PRO A 52 -17.61 2.96 -3.44
C PRO A 52 -16.57 3.80 -2.72
N TYR A 53 -16.79 4.14 -1.45
CA TYR A 53 -15.85 4.94 -0.67
C TYR A 53 -14.50 4.24 -0.47
N ALA A 54 -14.42 2.91 -0.62
CA ALA A 54 -13.18 2.14 -0.51
C ALA A 54 -12.08 2.71 -1.43
N PHE A 55 -12.47 3.07 -2.65
CA PHE A 55 -11.56 3.60 -3.68
C PHE A 55 -11.02 5.00 -3.36
N GLY A 56 -11.56 5.68 -2.34
CA GLY A 56 -11.01 6.95 -1.83
C GLY A 56 -9.56 6.83 -1.33
N VAL A 57 -9.11 5.62 -0.97
CA VAL A 57 -7.71 5.34 -0.59
C VAL A 57 -6.73 5.70 -1.71
N TRP A 58 -7.15 5.64 -2.98
CA TRP A 58 -6.30 6.07 -4.10
C TRP A 58 -5.92 7.54 -4.02
N GLY A 59 -6.84 8.40 -3.56
CA GLY A 59 -6.55 9.82 -3.38
C GLY A 59 -5.42 10.04 -2.37
N LEU A 60 -5.45 9.30 -1.25
CA LEU A 60 -4.38 9.34 -0.25
C LEU A 60 -3.05 8.78 -0.78
N ILE A 61 -3.08 7.62 -1.45
CA ILE A 61 -1.88 7.00 -2.04
C ILE A 61 -1.22 7.96 -3.03
N HIS A 62 -1.99 8.55 -3.96
CA HIS A 62 -1.44 9.47 -4.96
C HIS A 62 -0.92 10.77 -4.34
N LEU A 63 -1.59 11.30 -3.31
CA LEU A 63 -1.09 12.48 -2.60
C LEU A 63 0.28 12.22 -1.97
N LEU A 64 0.45 11.06 -1.33
CA LEU A 64 1.72 10.67 -0.72
C LEU A 64 2.79 10.38 -1.78
N LEU A 65 2.42 9.70 -2.89
CA LEU A 65 3.31 9.45 -4.02
C LEU A 65 3.76 10.76 -4.70
N LEU A 66 2.91 11.78 -4.79
CA LEU A 66 3.35 13.10 -5.26
C LEU A 66 4.46 13.65 -4.37
N GLY A 67 4.31 13.49 -3.06
CA GLY A 67 5.36 13.77 -2.08
C GLY A 67 6.64 12.99 -2.38
N THR A 68 6.56 11.68 -2.63
CA THR A 68 7.70 10.83 -3.05
C THR A 68 8.39 11.36 -4.31
N ILE A 69 7.62 11.76 -5.31
CA ILE A 69 8.10 12.26 -6.60
C ILE A 69 8.79 13.62 -6.47
N ILE A 70 8.38 14.45 -5.52
CA ILE A 70 9.10 15.69 -5.18
C ILE A 70 10.34 15.35 -4.35
N TYR A 71 10.21 14.42 -3.40
CA TYR A 71 11.26 14.04 -2.46
C TYR A 71 12.49 13.45 -3.16
N GLN A 72 12.32 12.74 -4.28
CA GLN A 72 13.43 12.14 -5.05
C GLN A 72 14.49 13.16 -5.55
N PHE A 73 14.17 14.46 -5.54
CA PHE A 73 15.12 15.53 -5.91
C PHE A 73 16.06 15.93 -4.76
N THR A 74 15.80 15.47 -3.53
CA THR A 74 16.69 15.63 -2.38
C THR A 74 17.74 14.50 -2.35
N ALA A 75 18.83 14.67 -1.59
CA ALA A 75 19.84 13.64 -1.42
C ALA A 75 19.26 12.35 -0.81
N SER A 76 18.51 12.48 0.29
CA SER A 76 17.84 11.35 0.97
C SER A 76 16.82 10.67 0.06
N GLY A 77 15.95 11.44 -0.61
CA GLY A 77 14.96 10.87 -1.53
C GLY A 77 15.59 10.23 -2.76
N LYS A 78 16.69 10.77 -3.30
CA LYS A 78 17.44 10.14 -4.39
C LYS A 78 17.97 8.76 -3.96
N ALA A 79 18.59 8.67 -2.78
CA ALA A 79 19.13 7.42 -2.26
C ALA A 79 18.06 6.31 -2.17
N VAL A 80 16.82 6.66 -1.83
CA VAL A 80 15.75 5.65 -1.73
C VAL A 80 15.02 5.42 -3.06
N VAL A 81 14.56 6.48 -3.72
CA VAL A 81 13.68 6.39 -4.90
C VAL A 81 14.46 6.04 -6.16
N ILE A 82 15.65 6.63 -6.34
CA ILE A 82 16.46 6.40 -7.54
C ILE A 82 17.35 5.18 -7.36
N ASP A 83 18.09 5.12 -6.25
CA ASP A 83 19.08 4.05 -6.06
C ASP A 83 18.42 2.76 -5.50
N GLY A 84 17.44 2.88 -4.62
CA GLY A 84 16.74 1.73 -4.00
C GLY A 84 15.59 1.16 -4.85
N ILE A 85 14.63 2.01 -5.25
CA ILE A 85 13.46 1.60 -6.04
C ILE A 85 13.84 1.44 -7.51
N GLY A 86 14.49 2.44 -8.09
CA GLY A 86 15.00 2.42 -9.46
C GLY A 86 13.89 2.26 -10.51
N TRP A 87 14.20 1.48 -11.55
CA TRP A 87 13.33 1.25 -12.71
C TRP A 87 12.04 0.45 -12.42
N ARG A 88 11.82 0.03 -11.16
CA ARG A 88 10.61 -0.67 -10.75
C ARG A 88 9.37 0.24 -10.74
N PHE A 89 9.54 1.53 -10.44
CA PHE A 89 8.44 2.49 -10.47
C PHE A 89 7.95 2.76 -11.92
N PRO A 90 8.83 2.96 -12.92
CA PRO A 90 8.42 2.97 -14.32
C PRO A 90 7.75 1.68 -14.79
N LEU A 91 8.28 0.51 -14.42
CA LEU A 91 7.68 -0.79 -14.72
C LEU A 91 6.25 -0.89 -14.16
N LEU A 92 6.04 -0.45 -12.91
CA LEU A 92 4.72 -0.40 -12.30
C LEU A 92 3.74 0.43 -13.15
N GLY A 93 4.17 1.59 -13.66
CA GLY A 93 3.33 2.43 -14.52
C GLY A 93 2.83 1.72 -15.77
N VAL A 94 3.72 0.98 -16.44
CA VAL A 94 3.38 0.18 -17.63
C VAL A 94 2.40 -0.93 -17.27
N LEU A 95 2.70 -1.72 -16.24
CA LEU A 95 1.85 -2.82 -15.79
C LEU A 95 0.47 -2.33 -15.35
N ASN A 96 0.40 -1.23 -14.61
CA ASN A 96 -0.85 -0.64 -14.15
C ASN A 96 -1.70 -0.11 -15.31
N SER A 97 -1.07 0.48 -16.33
CA SER A 97 -1.79 0.97 -17.51
C SER A 97 -2.42 -0.18 -18.30
N ILE A 98 -1.69 -1.30 -18.45
CA ILE A 98 -2.22 -2.52 -19.09
C ILE A 98 -3.36 -3.11 -18.25
N TYR A 99 -3.17 -3.21 -16.94
CA TYR A 99 -4.18 -3.67 -15.99
C TYR A 99 -5.49 -2.88 -16.12
N ILE A 100 -5.44 -1.55 -15.98
CA ILE A 100 -6.62 -0.69 -16.06
C ILE A 100 -7.29 -0.80 -17.44
N ASN A 101 -6.51 -0.85 -18.51
CA ASN A 101 -7.05 -1.01 -19.86
C ASN A 101 -7.82 -2.34 -20.01
N LEU A 102 -7.22 -3.46 -19.59
CA LEU A 102 -7.88 -4.77 -19.65
C LEU A 102 -9.14 -4.82 -18.80
N TRP A 103 -9.08 -4.26 -17.59
CA TRP A 103 -10.21 -4.20 -16.67
C TRP A 103 -11.35 -3.35 -17.22
N ALA A 104 -11.05 -2.17 -17.77
CA ALA A 104 -12.04 -1.26 -18.35
C ALA A 104 -12.76 -1.84 -19.59
N HIS A 105 -12.12 -2.77 -20.30
CA HIS A 105 -12.72 -3.51 -21.41
C HIS A 105 -13.29 -4.89 -20.98
N GLU A 106 -13.52 -5.08 -19.68
CA GLU A 106 -14.13 -6.29 -19.10
C GLU A 106 -13.34 -7.59 -19.35
N HIS A 107 -12.05 -7.48 -19.68
CA HIS A 107 -11.15 -8.63 -19.80
C HIS A 107 -10.63 -9.08 -18.42
N TYR A 108 -11.56 -9.41 -17.52
CA TYR A 108 -11.28 -9.59 -16.09
C TYR A 108 -10.22 -10.64 -15.76
N ILE A 109 -10.13 -11.75 -16.51
CA ILE A 109 -9.10 -12.78 -16.28
C ILE A 109 -7.69 -12.21 -16.56
N TRP A 110 -7.54 -11.48 -17.67
CA TRP A 110 -6.26 -10.85 -18.01
C TRP A 110 -5.95 -9.68 -17.09
N ALA A 111 -6.96 -8.90 -16.70
CA ALA A 111 -6.83 -7.86 -15.69
C ALA A 111 -6.32 -8.45 -14.37
N TRP A 112 -6.88 -9.56 -13.90
CA TRP A 112 -6.42 -10.23 -12.69
C TRP A 112 -4.96 -10.69 -12.77
N ILE A 113 -4.53 -11.27 -13.91
CA ILE A 113 -3.12 -11.64 -14.13
C ILE A 113 -2.21 -10.41 -14.02
N PHE A 114 -2.59 -9.29 -14.64
CA PHE A 114 -1.81 -8.06 -14.53
C PHE A 114 -1.88 -7.41 -13.14
N ALA A 115 -2.98 -7.57 -12.40
CA ALA A 115 -3.08 -7.17 -11.00
C ALA A 115 -2.05 -7.92 -10.13
N LEU A 116 -1.79 -9.21 -10.41
CA LEU A 116 -0.70 -9.96 -9.76
C LEU A 116 0.68 -9.37 -10.08
N PHE A 117 0.94 -8.98 -11.32
CA PHE A 117 2.21 -8.33 -11.69
C PHE A 117 2.37 -6.94 -11.05
N VAL A 118 1.30 -6.15 -11.00
CA VAL A 118 1.25 -4.88 -10.29
C VAL A 118 1.55 -5.11 -8.80
N SER A 119 0.83 -6.02 -8.15
CA SER A 119 1.03 -6.32 -6.73
C SER A 119 2.45 -6.82 -6.46
N SER A 120 2.98 -7.72 -7.28
CA SER A 120 4.36 -8.23 -7.15
C SER A 120 5.40 -7.12 -7.28
N THR A 121 5.21 -6.20 -8.23
CA THR A 121 6.10 -5.04 -8.41
C THR A 121 6.05 -4.11 -7.20
N VAL A 122 4.84 -3.83 -6.68
CA VAL A 122 4.66 -3.04 -5.45
C VAL A 122 5.29 -3.74 -4.24
N SER A 123 5.10 -5.05 -4.09
CA SER A 123 5.75 -5.84 -3.03
C SER A 123 7.27 -5.71 -3.09
N HIS A 124 7.86 -5.82 -4.28
CA HIS A 124 9.31 -5.68 -4.43
C HIS A 124 9.80 -4.28 -4.06
N MET A 125 9.07 -3.22 -4.44
CA MET A 125 9.43 -1.86 -4.03
C MET A 125 9.30 -1.67 -2.53
N TYR A 126 8.19 -2.12 -1.94
CA TYR A 126 7.91 -2.08 -0.51
C TYR A 126 9.01 -2.78 0.31
N TYR A 127 9.37 -4.02 -0.03
CA TYR A 127 10.45 -4.73 0.67
C TYR A 127 11.83 -4.11 0.40
N SER A 128 12.07 -3.53 -0.78
CA SER A 128 13.33 -2.82 -1.07
C SER A 128 13.50 -1.64 -0.11
N VAL A 129 12.47 -0.79 -0.02
CA VAL A 129 12.42 0.36 0.90
C VAL A 129 12.59 -0.11 2.34
N LYS A 130 11.76 -1.05 2.79
CA LYS A 130 11.69 -1.44 4.20
C LYS A 130 12.93 -2.17 4.71
N LYS A 131 13.65 -2.89 3.84
CA LYS A 131 14.83 -3.67 4.23
C LYS A 131 16.13 -2.88 4.13
N HIS A 132 16.24 -1.96 3.18
CA HIS A 132 17.51 -1.29 2.86
C HIS A 132 17.56 0.18 3.26
N HIS A 133 16.41 0.78 3.61
CA HIS A 133 16.33 2.17 3.99
C HIS A 133 15.61 2.30 5.33
N HIS A 134 16.35 2.72 6.35
CA HIS A 134 15.78 3.04 7.65
C HIS A 134 15.30 4.49 7.64
N THR A 135 14.21 4.77 8.35
CA THR A 135 13.68 6.11 8.54
C THR A 135 14.71 6.96 9.30
N GLU A 136 15.42 7.87 8.61
CA GLU A 136 16.37 8.80 9.25
C GLU A 136 15.66 10.04 9.78
N ASN A 137 14.59 10.46 9.09
CA ASN A 137 13.78 11.63 9.44
C ASN A 137 12.29 11.39 9.17
N TRP A 138 11.44 12.29 9.65
CA TRP A 138 9.99 12.17 9.46
C TRP A 138 9.56 12.23 7.99
N ALA A 139 10.33 12.89 7.11
CA ALA A 139 10.03 12.99 5.70
C ALA A 139 10.23 11.66 4.97
N ASP A 140 11.21 10.85 5.37
CA ASP A 140 11.37 9.46 4.88
C ASP A 140 10.13 8.63 5.21
N GLU A 141 9.63 8.75 6.44
CA GLU A 141 8.44 8.02 6.87
C GLU A 141 7.23 8.40 6.01
N VAL A 142 6.98 9.70 5.84
CA VAL A 142 5.78 10.22 5.18
C VAL A 142 5.84 10.05 3.65
N PHE A 143 7.00 10.32 3.04
CA PHE A 143 7.14 10.34 1.57
C PHE A 143 7.74 9.08 1.00
N VAL A 144 8.21 8.13 1.82
CA VAL A 144 8.73 6.86 1.33
C VAL A 144 7.98 5.69 1.96
N HIS A 145 8.03 5.51 3.27
CA HIS A 145 7.49 4.30 3.88
C HIS A 145 5.95 4.22 3.80
N LEU A 146 5.26 5.32 4.15
CA LEU A 146 3.81 5.39 4.18
C LEU A 146 3.15 5.13 2.81
N PRO A 147 3.53 5.79 1.69
CA PRO A 147 2.91 5.53 0.39
C PRO A 147 3.07 4.09 -0.08
N PHE A 148 4.27 3.51 0.04
CA PHE A 148 4.51 2.14 -0.43
C PHE A 148 3.84 1.10 0.47
N GLY A 149 3.75 1.33 1.79
CA GLY A 149 3.00 0.47 2.70
C GLY A 149 1.49 0.48 2.42
N LEU A 150 0.88 1.67 2.27
CA LEU A 150 -0.52 1.81 1.88
C LEU A 150 -0.80 1.16 0.52
N TYR A 151 0.07 1.40 -0.46
CA TYR A 151 -0.09 0.84 -1.81
C TYR A 151 0.02 -0.68 -1.77
N HIS A 152 0.98 -1.26 -1.05
CA HIS A 152 1.11 -2.72 -0.92
C HIS A 152 -0.10 -3.38 -0.24
N GLY A 153 -0.63 -2.76 0.82
CA GLY A 153 -1.88 -3.20 1.46
C GLY A 153 -3.07 -3.15 0.48
N TRP A 154 -3.20 -2.05 -0.25
CA TRP A 154 -4.29 -1.87 -1.22
C TRP A 154 -4.19 -2.80 -2.43
N THR A 155 -3.01 -3.05 -2.98
CA THR A 155 -2.87 -4.01 -4.10
C THR A 155 -3.22 -5.43 -3.69
N THR A 156 -3.01 -5.79 -2.43
CA THR A 156 -3.45 -7.09 -1.88
C THR A 156 -4.98 -7.23 -1.96
N VAL A 157 -5.71 -6.16 -1.64
CA VAL A 157 -7.18 -6.10 -1.78
C VAL A 157 -7.58 -6.18 -3.25
N LEU A 158 -6.92 -5.43 -4.14
CA LEU A 158 -7.24 -5.41 -5.57
C LEU A 158 -7.05 -6.78 -6.24
N VAL A 159 -6.02 -7.54 -5.86
CA VAL A 159 -5.81 -8.90 -6.38
C VAL A 159 -7.00 -9.80 -6.06
N LEU A 160 -7.57 -9.70 -4.85
CA LEU A 160 -8.77 -10.47 -4.52
C LEU A 160 -10.02 -9.92 -5.20
N LEU A 161 -10.23 -8.60 -5.17
CA LEU A 161 -11.36 -7.96 -5.85
C LEU A 161 -11.44 -8.41 -7.32
N THR A 162 -10.33 -8.27 -8.04
CA THR A 162 -10.25 -8.65 -9.45
C THR A 162 -10.34 -10.16 -9.67
N ALA A 163 -9.95 -11.00 -8.70
CA ALA A 163 -10.18 -12.43 -8.76
C ALA A 163 -11.69 -12.75 -8.71
N PHE A 164 -12.44 -12.08 -7.85
CA PHE A 164 -13.88 -12.27 -7.75
C PHE A 164 -14.64 -11.68 -8.93
N GLU A 165 -14.15 -10.61 -9.55
CA GLU A 165 -14.68 -10.14 -10.85
C GLU A 165 -14.47 -11.19 -11.95
N ALA A 166 -13.26 -11.75 -12.03
CA ALA A 166 -12.85 -12.69 -13.07
C ALA A 166 -13.51 -14.07 -12.95
N PHE A 167 -13.61 -14.61 -11.74
CA PHE A 167 -14.01 -16.00 -11.51
C PHE A 167 -15.27 -16.15 -10.64
N GLY A 168 -15.77 -15.05 -10.06
CA GLY A 168 -16.96 -15.07 -9.23
C GLY A 168 -18.26 -15.10 -10.02
N VAL A 169 -19.34 -15.39 -9.30
CA VAL A 169 -20.71 -15.25 -9.80
C VAL A 169 -21.10 -13.77 -9.77
N ASP A 170 -21.89 -13.35 -10.76
CA ASP A 170 -22.47 -12.02 -10.79
C ASP A 170 -23.55 -11.90 -9.71
N ALA A 171 -23.32 -11.01 -8.74
CA ALA A 171 -24.21 -10.87 -7.59
C ALA A 171 -25.52 -10.12 -7.92
N THR A 172 -25.61 -9.46 -9.08
CA THR A 172 -26.86 -8.81 -9.53
C THR A 172 -27.88 -9.80 -10.05
N THR A 173 -27.42 -10.93 -10.60
CA THR A 173 -28.28 -11.95 -11.21
C THR A 173 -28.36 -13.23 -10.40
N THR A 174 -27.31 -13.56 -9.64
CA THR A 174 -27.16 -14.88 -9.01
C THR A 174 -26.95 -14.77 -7.50
N LYS A 175 -27.75 -15.53 -6.73
CA LYS A 175 -27.59 -15.61 -5.26
C LYS A 175 -26.32 -16.38 -4.87
N ALA A 176 -25.68 -15.98 -3.77
CA ALA A 176 -24.47 -16.65 -3.27
C ALA A 176 -24.73 -18.12 -2.89
N GLY A 177 -24.12 -19.02 -3.66
CA GLY A 177 -24.06 -20.45 -3.34
C GLY A 177 -23.07 -20.76 -2.21
N VAL A 178 -23.00 -22.04 -1.84
CA VAL A 178 -22.08 -22.51 -0.77
C VAL A 178 -20.63 -22.21 -1.13
N PHE A 179 -20.19 -22.52 -2.35
CA PHE A 179 -18.82 -22.25 -2.80
C PHE A 179 -18.50 -20.75 -2.79
N THR A 180 -19.41 -19.90 -3.27
CA THR A 180 -19.23 -18.43 -3.21
C THR A 180 -18.99 -17.97 -1.78
N LYS A 181 -19.79 -18.44 -0.82
CA LYS A 181 -19.64 -18.10 0.60
C LYS A 181 -18.29 -18.57 1.16
N ILE A 182 -17.87 -19.80 0.84
CA ILE A 182 -16.57 -20.34 1.27
C ILE A 182 -15.42 -19.50 0.73
N PHE A 183 -15.37 -19.24 -0.58
CA PHE A 183 -14.28 -18.49 -1.18
C PHE A 183 -14.23 -17.05 -0.70
N VAL A 184 -15.38 -16.37 -0.56
CA VAL A 184 -15.43 -15.02 0.01
C VAL A 184 -14.93 -15.02 1.45
N PHE A 185 -15.35 -15.99 2.28
CA PHE A 185 -14.84 -16.13 3.64
C PHE A 185 -13.32 -16.32 3.68
N LEU A 186 -12.77 -17.18 2.83
CA LEU A 186 -11.33 -17.39 2.72
C LEU A 186 -10.59 -16.14 2.25
N GLY A 187 -11.17 -15.37 1.33
CA GLY A 187 -10.60 -14.08 0.90
C GLY A 187 -10.57 -13.04 2.01
N LEU A 188 -11.66 -12.95 2.79
CA LEU A 188 -11.73 -12.05 3.95
C LEU A 188 -10.74 -12.46 5.05
N LEU A 189 -10.65 -13.77 5.34
CA LEU A 189 -9.67 -14.32 6.27
C LEU A 189 -8.24 -14.02 5.81
N PHE A 190 -7.95 -14.18 4.51
CA PHE A 190 -6.64 -13.87 3.96
C PHE A 190 -6.27 -12.39 4.14
N LEU A 191 -7.21 -11.48 3.87
CA LEU A 191 -7.00 -10.05 4.12
C LEU A 191 -6.73 -9.77 5.60
N GLU A 192 -7.57 -10.26 6.49
CA GLU A 192 -7.39 -10.09 7.94
C GLU A 192 -6.03 -10.64 8.41
N SER A 193 -5.66 -11.84 7.99
CA SER A 193 -4.39 -12.46 8.37
C SER A 193 -3.19 -11.70 7.79
N THR A 194 -3.34 -11.10 6.62
CA THR A 194 -2.32 -10.19 6.05
C THR A 194 -2.20 -8.91 6.86
N SER A 195 -3.31 -8.34 7.33
CA SER A 195 -3.32 -7.19 8.25
C SER A 195 -2.61 -7.52 9.57
N ALA A 196 -2.85 -8.71 10.13
CA ALA A 196 -2.10 -9.20 11.28
C ALA A 196 -0.60 -9.30 10.97
N ALA A 197 -0.23 -9.87 9.81
CA ALA A 197 1.17 -9.99 9.40
C ALA A 197 1.87 -8.63 9.31
N TYR A 198 1.20 -7.57 8.87
CA TYR A 198 1.75 -6.21 8.93
C TYR A 198 2.02 -5.74 10.36
N ALA A 199 1.09 -5.98 11.29
CA ALA A 199 1.26 -5.59 12.68
C ALA A 199 2.37 -6.35 13.41
N PHE A 200 2.73 -7.55 12.96
CA PHE A 200 3.78 -8.40 13.57
C PHE A 200 5.08 -8.51 12.74
N GLY A 201 5.10 -8.00 11.50
CA GLY A 201 6.19 -8.20 10.56
C GLY A 201 7.48 -7.44 10.91
N THR A 202 7.41 -6.42 11.75
CA THR A 202 8.56 -5.67 12.27
C THR A 202 8.37 -5.34 13.75
N LYS A 203 9.46 -4.92 14.43
CA LYS A 203 9.41 -4.48 15.84
C LYS A 203 8.43 -3.31 16.04
N GLU A 204 8.35 -2.41 15.08
CA GLU A 204 7.45 -1.24 15.10
C GLU A 204 6.03 -1.58 14.61
N GLY A 205 5.89 -2.64 13.80
CA GLY A 205 4.72 -2.93 12.99
C GLY A 205 4.64 -2.02 11.75
N ASP A 206 3.75 -2.32 10.82
CA ASP A 206 3.48 -1.49 9.65
C ASP A 206 2.00 -1.14 9.55
N ILE A 207 1.72 0.06 10.00
CA ILE A 207 0.37 0.56 10.14
C ILE A 207 -0.25 0.81 8.76
N ALA A 208 0.57 1.23 7.79
CA ALA A 208 0.12 1.70 6.48
C ALA A 208 -0.64 0.60 5.72
N GLY A 209 -0.01 -0.57 5.57
CA GLY A 209 -0.63 -1.70 4.88
C GLY A 209 -1.86 -2.26 5.61
N SER A 210 -1.78 -2.33 6.95
CA SER A 210 -2.88 -2.79 7.80
C SER A 210 -4.11 -1.86 7.72
N VAL A 211 -3.90 -0.53 7.66
CA VAL A 211 -4.97 0.46 7.51
C VAL A 211 -5.69 0.29 6.18
N ALA A 212 -4.97 0.14 5.07
CA ALA A 212 -5.57 -0.05 3.74
C ALA A 212 -6.46 -1.31 3.69
N ILE A 213 -6.01 -2.40 4.28
CA ILE A 213 -6.79 -3.64 4.36
C ILE A 213 -8.02 -3.48 5.27
N THR A 214 -7.84 -2.88 6.46
CA THR A 214 -8.95 -2.65 7.41
C THR A 214 -10.03 -1.79 6.79
N TRP A 215 -9.63 -0.73 6.08
CA TRP A 215 -10.52 0.15 5.33
C TRP A 215 -11.35 -0.61 4.30
N ALA A 216 -10.71 -1.49 3.52
CA ALA A 216 -11.39 -2.32 2.54
C ALA A 216 -12.39 -3.30 3.20
N LEU A 217 -12.01 -3.96 4.29
CA LEU A 217 -12.89 -4.90 5.00
C LEU A 217 -14.18 -4.23 5.51
N PHE A 218 -14.09 -3.01 6.04
CA PHE A 218 -15.28 -2.23 6.41
C PHE A 218 -16.14 -1.89 5.20
N ALA A 219 -15.53 -1.56 4.06
CA ALA A 219 -16.27 -1.25 2.85
C ALA A 219 -16.97 -2.48 2.26
N ILE A 220 -16.34 -3.66 2.33
CA ILE A 220 -16.98 -4.93 1.95
C ILE A 220 -18.15 -5.22 2.90
N PHE A 221 -17.98 -5.03 4.21
CA PHE A 221 -19.07 -5.16 5.17
C PHE A 221 -20.26 -4.24 4.84
N GLU A 222 -20.00 -2.97 4.55
CA GLU A 222 -21.05 -1.99 4.26
C GLU A 222 -21.85 -2.36 3.01
N HIS A 223 -21.17 -2.79 1.95
CA HIS A 223 -21.79 -3.11 0.66
C HIS A 223 -22.50 -4.46 0.65
N GLN A 224 -21.90 -5.49 1.24
CA GLN A 224 -22.40 -6.86 1.17
C GLN A 224 -23.59 -7.06 2.12
N ARG A 225 -24.80 -6.72 1.69
CA ARG A 225 -26.05 -6.84 2.49
C ARG A 225 -26.94 -8.03 2.11
N SER A 226 -26.75 -8.61 0.93
CA SER A 226 -27.62 -9.66 0.38
C SER A 226 -27.40 -11.04 1.03
N SER A 227 -26.21 -11.29 1.58
CA SER A 227 -25.85 -12.53 2.26
C SER A 227 -25.41 -12.24 3.69
N ALA A 228 -26.25 -12.59 4.67
CA ALA A 228 -25.96 -12.35 6.09
C ALA A 228 -24.62 -13.00 6.52
N PHE A 229 -24.30 -14.18 6.00
CA PHE A 229 -23.02 -14.84 6.29
C PHE A 229 -21.82 -14.00 5.85
N ILE A 230 -21.86 -13.46 4.63
CA ILE A 230 -20.76 -12.64 4.09
C ILE A 230 -20.68 -11.31 4.82
N HIS A 231 -21.83 -10.66 5.03
CA HIS A 231 -21.95 -9.40 5.76
C HIS A 231 -21.28 -9.49 7.13
N TRP A 232 -21.71 -10.43 7.98
CA TRP A 232 -21.21 -10.53 9.35
C TRP A 232 -19.78 -11.06 9.42
N SER A 233 -19.36 -11.94 8.48
CA SER A 233 -17.97 -12.37 8.39
C SER A 233 -17.04 -11.19 8.08
N ALA A 234 -17.43 -10.32 7.13
CA ALA A 234 -16.66 -9.13 6.79
C ALA A 234 -16.54 -8.19 7.99
N LEU A 235 -17.60 -8.00 8.79
CA LEU A 235 -17.52 -7.18 10.01
C LEU A 235 -16.56 -7.76 11.04
N VAL A 236 -16.66 -9.07 11.32
CA VAL A 236 -15.79 -9.73 12.29
C VAL A 236 -14.33 -9.56 11.90
N PHE A 237 -14.00 -9.83 10.64
CA PHE A 237 -12.64 -9.65 10.13
C PHE A 237 -12.20 -8.18 10.09
N ALA A 238 -13.10 -7.23 9.81
CA ALA A 238 -12.81 -5.80 9.89
C ALA A 238 -12.45 -5.36 11.32
N ILE A 239 -13.19 -5.85 12.33
CA ILE A 239 -12.94 -5.55 13.75
C ILE A 239 -11.61 -6.17 14.21
N LEU A 240 -11.33 -7.42 13.84
CA LEU A 240 -10.04 -8.07 14.12
C LEU A 240 -8.89 -7.29 13.47
N SER A 241 -9.06 -6.90 12.20
CA SER A 241 -8.08 -6.08 11.49
C SER A 241 -7.85 -4.71 12.16
N LEU A 242 -8.92 -4.07 12.66
CA LEU A 242 -8.82 -2.82 13.41
C LEU A 242 -8.01 -2.98 14.71
N PHE A 243 -8.15 -4.10 15.40
CA PHE A 243 -7.32 -4.40 16.57
C PHE A 243 -5.82 -4.44 16.20
N TRP A 244 -5.47 -5.00 15.03
CA TRP A 244 -4.09 -5.02 14.53
C TRP A 244 -3.57 -3.62 14.20
N VAL A 245 -4.40 -2.76 13.61
CA VAL A 245 -4.07 -1.33 13.39
C VAL A 245 -3.76 -0.63 14.70
N VAL A 246 -4.64 -0.77 15.70
CA VAL A 246 -4.47 -0.14 17.03
C VAL A 246 -3.20 -0.65 17.71
N LYS A 247 -2.96 -1.97 17.67
CA LYS A 247 -1.74 -2.58 18.22
C LYS A 247 -0.49 -2.03 17.55
N SER A 248 -0.48 -1.94 16.21
CA SER A 248 0.65 -1.40 15.46
C SER A 248 0.90 0.09 15.74
N ALA A 249 -0.18 0.88 15.90
CA ALA A 249 -0.10 2.28 16.30
C ALA A 249 0.51 2.44 17.70
N TYR A 250 0.06 1.61 18.64
CA TYR A 250 0.60 1.59 20.00
C TYR A 250 2.08 1.20 20.03
N THR A 251 2.48 0.14 19.33
CA THR A 251 3.90 -0.28 19.29
C THR A 251 4.79 0.79 18.66
N THR A 252 4.36 1.40 17.56
CA THR A 252 5.11 2.50 16.93
C THR A 252 5.25 3.70 17.89
N PHE A 253 4.18 4.07 18.59
CA PHE A 253 4.23 5.16 19.58
C PHE A 253 5.18 4.86 20.75
N VAL A 254 5.11 3.64 21.32
CA VAL A 254 5.96 3.22 22.44
C VAL A 254 7.43 3.14 22.02
N VAL A 255 7.73 2.56 20.86
CA VAL A 255 9.10 2.45 20.35
C VAL A 255 9.70 3.83 20.08
N ARG A 256 8.95 4.74 19.43
CA ARG A 256 9.43 6.12 19.20
C ARG A 256 9.66 6.88 20.51
N ARG A 257 8.82 6.68 21.52
CA ARG A 257 8.97 7.32 22.84
C ARG A 257 10.19 6.80 23.60
N HIS A 258 10.47 5.50 23.57
CA HIS A 258 11.63 4.93 24.28
C HIS A 258 12.94 5.10 23.50
N GLY A 259 12.90 5.09 22.17
CA GLY A 259 14.06 5.38 21.32
C GLY A 259 14.53 6.84 21.43
N GLY A 260 13.59 7.78 21.58
CA GLY A 260 13.93 9.19 21.85
C GLY A 260 14.62 9.41 23.19
N ILE A 261 14.24 8.66 24.23
CA ILE A 261 14.86 8.75 25.58
C ILE A 261 16.32 8.28 25.54
N ILE A 262 16.64 7.22 24.78
CA ILE A 262 18.01 6.69 24.66
C ILE A 262 18.92 7.64 23.85
N LEU A 263 18.40 8.25 22.78
CA LEU A 263 19.16 9.19 21.96
C LEU A 263 19.46 10.52 22.67
N ASP A 264 18.64 10.93 23.64
CA ASP A 264 18.90 12.11 24.47
C ASP A 264 20.02 11.85 25.51
N GLU A 265 20.16 10.63 26.04
CA GLU A 265 21.26 10.27 26.95
C GLU A 265 22.62 10.20 26.24
N GLU A 266 22.66 9.71 24.99
CA GLU A 266 23.90 9.63 24.19
C GLU A 266 24.35 11.00 23.63
N ARG A 267 23.45 12.02 23.65
CA ARG A 267 23.75 13.41 23.29
C ARG A 267 24.11 14.28 24.50
N ALA A 268 24.14 13.72 25.71
CA ALA A 268 24.67 14.44 26.85
C ALA A 268 26.16 14.76 26.59
N PRO A 269 26.58 16.05 26.60
CA PRO A 269 27.97 16.38 26.41
C PRO A 269 28.78 15.69 27.52
N LEU A 270 29.80 14.92 27.11
CA LEU A 270 30.76 14.33 28.03
C LEU A 270 31.34 15.46 28.88
N VAL A 271 30.87 15.55 30.12
CA VAL A 271 31.45 16.46 31.10
C VAL A 271 32.88 15.97 31.32
N PRO A 272 33.92 16.75 30.99
CA PRO A 272 35.28 16.33 31.30
C PRO A 272 35.37 16.22 32.82
N GLU A 273 35.66 15.02 33.31
CA GLU A 273 36.08 14.81 34.70
C GLU A 273 37.39 15.59 34.89
N ASN A 274 37.27 16.80 35.44
CA ASN A 274 38.41 17.53 35.96
C ASN A 274 38.94 16.73 37.15
N GLY A 275 40.12 16.14 36.95
CA GLY A 275 40.81 15.35 37.96
C GLY A 275 41.12 16.12 39.23
N ASN A 276 41.12 15.38 40.34
CA ASN A 276 41.89 15.63 41.55
C ASN A 276 42.61 14.33 41.93
#